data_AF-A0A973H659-F1
#
_entry.id   AF-A0A973H659-F1
#
_cell.length_a   1.000
_cell.length_b   1.000
_cell.length_c   1.000
_cell.angle_alpha   90.00
_cell.angle_beta   90.00
_cell.angle_gamma   90.00
#
_symmetry.space_group_name_H-M   'P 1'
#
loop_
_entity.id
_entity.type
_entity.pdbx_description
1 polymer ?
#
loop_
_entity_poly.entity_id
_entity_poly.type
_entity_poly.pdbx_seq_one_letter_code
_entity_poly.pdbx_strand_id
1 'polypeptide(L)' 'NADQSPGRLATARHMSGLWAGFAHQGRPVADGAPTWPAYTPQRRATMWLDAECGIVGDPDRAERLYWQRG' A
#
# COMPACT_ATOMS: atom_id res chain seq x y z
N ASN A 1 -26.82 9.37 -2.18
CA ASN A 1 -25.69 9.18 -3.11
C ASN A 1 -24.48 8.76 -2.28
N ALA A 2 -24.18 7.47 -2.20
CA ALA A 2 -23.13 6.92 -1.32
C ALA A 2 -21.71 7.12 -1.87
N ASP A 3 -21.58 7.69 -3.07
CA ASP A 3 -20.38 7.67 -3.90
C ASP A 3 -19.20 8.53 -3.40
N GLN A 4 -19.46 9.38 -2.41
CA GLN A 4 -18.50 10.36 -1.85
C GLN A 4 -18.32 10.18 -0.34
N SER A 5 -18.19 8.93 0.14
CA SER A 5 -17.89 8.72 1.56
C SER A 5 -16.52 9.32 1.91
N PRO A 6 -16.36 9.93 3.10
CA PRO A 6 -15.07 10.52 3.51
C PRO A 6 -13.89 9.56 3.37
N GLY A 7 -14.11 8.27 3.67
CA GLY A 7 -13.10 7.21 3.52
C GLY A 7 -12.63 7.05 2.07
N ARG A 8 -13.54 7.05 1.08
CA ARG A 8 -13.16 6.93 -0.34
C ARG A 8 -12.29 8.09 -0.80
N LEU A 9 -12.64 9.31 -0.39
CA LEU A 9 -11.87 10.50 -0.75
C LEU A 9 -10.48 10.47 -0.08
N ALA A 10 -10.38 9.98 1.15
CA ALA A 10 -9.11 9.76 1.82
C ALA A 10 -8.24 8.72 1.09
N THR A 11 -8.81 7.55 0.74
CA THR A 11 -8.10 6.51 -0.04
C THR A 11 -7.59 7.06 -1.37
N ALA A 12 -8.43 7.80 -2.11
CA ALA A 12 -8.05 8.41 -3.38
C ALA A 12 -6.90 9.42 -3.21
N ARG A 13 -6.94 10.27 -2.18
CA ARG A 13 -5.87 11.21 -1.86
C ARG A 13 -4.56 10.51 -1.55
N HIS A 14 -4.59 9.46 -0.73
CA HIS A 14 -3.39 8.66 -0.42
C HIS A 14 -2.82 8.00 -1.68
N MET A 15 -3.66 7.36 -2.49
CA MET A 15 -3.24 6.75 -3.76
C MET A 15 -2.57 7.77 -4.69
N SER A 16 -3.25 8.88 -4.97
CA SER A 16 -2.72 9.92 -5.85
C SER A 16 -1.42 10.53 -5.33
N GLY A 17 -1.33 10.79 -4.02
CA GLY A 17 -0.12 11.31 -3.39
C GLY A 17 1.05 10.34 -3.50
N LEU A 18 0.85 9.06 -3.16
CA LEU A 18 1.90 8.05 -3.21
C LEU A 18 2.42 7.86 -4.64
N TRP A 19 1.53 7.86 -5.64
CA TRP A 19 1.94 7.79 -7.06
C TRP A 19 2.68 9.03 -7.52
N ALA A 20 2.22 10.23 -7.16
CA ALA A 20 2.89 11.48 -7.51
C ALA A 20 4.31 11.55 -6.88
N GLY A 21 4.44 11.19 -5.60
CA GLY A 21 5.75 11.11 -4.93
C GLY A 21 6.66 10.10 -5.63
N PHE A 22 6.14 8.94 -6.02
CA PHE A 22 6.92 7.96 -6.77
C PHE A 22 7.42 8.53 -8.10
N ALA A 23 6.55 9.18 -8.89
CA ALA A 23 6.94 9.77 -10.16
C ALA A 23 7.97 10.91 -10.01
N HIS A 24 7.89 11.68 -8.93
CA HIS A 24 8.77 12.82 -8.71
C HIS A 24 10.18 12.45 -8.21
N GLN A 25 10.28 11.50 -7.26
CA GLN A 25 11.52 11.21 -6.53
C GLN A 25 11.88 9.71 -6.49
N GLY A 26 11.16 8.86 -7.22
CA GLY A 26 11.36 7.41 -7.24
C GLY A 26 10.94 6.70 -5.95
N ARG A 27 10.26 7.40 -5.02
CA ARG A 27 9.78 6.85 -3.74
C ARG A 27 8.33 7.25 -3.48
N PRO A 28 7.43 6.29 -3.20
CA PRO A 28 6.03 6.60 -2.93
C PRO A 28 5.89 7.23 -1.55
N VAL A 29 5.77 8.55 -1.51
CA VAL A 29 5.63 9.35 -0.29
C VAL A 29 4.41 10.25 -0.45
N ALA A 30 3.59 10.32 0.60
CA ALA A 30 2.43 11.17 0.68
C ALA A 30 2.21 11.62 2.13
N ASP A 31 1.66 12.81 2.31
CA ASP A 31 1.29 13.30 3.63
C ASP A 31 0.22 12.40 4.27
N GLY A 32 0.41 12.05 5.54
CA GLY A 32 -0.50 11.17 6.28
C GLY A 32 -0.34 9.67 5.99
N ALA A 33 0.42 9.27 4.98
CA ALA A 33 0.74 7.87 4.72
C ALA A 33 1.99 7.43 5.52
N PRO A 34 2.04 6.18 6.01
CA PRO A 34 3.25 5.65 6.62
C PRO A 34 4.36 5.50 5.57
N THR A 35 5.61 5.40 6.05
CA THR A 35 6.73 5.10 5.14
C THR A 35 6.51 3.76 4.46
N TRP A 36 6.51 3.75 3.12
CA TRP A 36 6.49 2.53 2.32
C TRP A 36 7.92 2.05 2.05
N PRO A 37 8.44 1.04 2.77
CA PRO A 37 9.77 0.52 2.49
C PRO A 37 9.80 -0.21 1.14
N ALA A 38 10.97 -0.24 0.51
CA ALA A 38 11.19 -1.07 -0.67
C ALA A 38 10.89 -2.54 -0.36
N TYR A 39 10.21 -3.21 -1.29
CA TYR A 39 9.89 -4.63 -1.16
C TYR A 39 11.17 -5.47 -1.15
N THR A 40 11.25 -6.43 -0.23
CA THR A 40 12.29 -7.47 -0.26
C THR A 40 11.66 -8.86 -0.08
N PRO A 41 12.17 -9.91 -0.74
CA PRO A 41 11.64 -11.27 -0.56
C PRO A 41 11.68 -11.80 0.88
N GLN A 42 12.55 -11.24 1.72
CA GLN A 42 12.69 -11.60 3.12
C GLN A 42 11.60 -10.98 4.00
N ARG A 43 11.30 -9.69 3.82
CA ARG A 43 10.33 -8.95 4.66
C ARG A 43 8.93 -8.90 4.06
N ARG A 44 8.83 -8.86 2.74
CA ARG A 44 7.59 -8.80 1.96
C ARG A 44 6.61 -7.76 2.51
N ALA A 45 7.15 -6.60 2.87
CA ALA A 45 6.35 -5.50 3.37
C ALA A 45 5.52 -4.91 2.22
N THR A 46 4.21 -4.86 2.42
CA THR A 46 3.22 -4.41 1.44
C THR A 46 2.44 -3.24 2.03
N MET A 47 2.23 -2.20 1.24
CA MET A 47 1.32 -1.11 1.62
C MET A 47 -0.12 -1.56 1.47
N TRP A 48 -0.87 -1.51 2.55
CA TRP A 48 -2.31 -1.63 2.57
C TRP A 48 -2.91 -0.24 2.29
N LEU A 49 -3.54 -0.10 1.13
CA LEU A 49 -4.05 1.18 0.65
C LEU A 49 -5.52 1.31 1.05
N ASP A 50 -5.79 2.23 1.98
CA ASP A 50 -7.12 2.51 2.51
C ASP A 50 -7.22 3.99 2.95
N ALA A 51 -8.36 4.38 3.53
CA ALA A 51 -8.53 5.68 4.18
C ALA A 51 -7.48 5.89 5.28
N GLU A 52 -7.04 4.82 5.94
CA GLU A 52 -5.89 4.78 6.84
C GLU A 52 -4.89 3.76 6.28
N CYS A 53 -3.81 4.25 5.68
CA CYS A 53 -2.79 3.37 5.09
C CYS A 53 -1.94 2.69 6.17
N GLY A 54 -1.52 1.46 5.90
CA GLY A 54 -0.69 0.66 6.80
C GLY A 54 0.34 -0.20 6.07
N ILE A 55 1.39 -0.63 6.77
CA ILE A 55 2.34 -1.62 6.24
C ILE A 55 2.02 -2.99 6.83
N VAL A 56 1.75 -3.96 5.96
CA VAL A 56 1.49 -5.34 6.33
C VAL A 56 2.64 -6.22 5.85
N GLY A 57 3.16 -7.08 6.73
CA GLY A 57 4.24 -8.01 6.40
C GLY A 57 3.71 -9.34 5.88
N ASP A 58 4.15 -9.74 4.68
CA ASP A 58 3.87 -11.04 4.05
C ASP A 58 2.38 -11.47 4.12
N PRO A 59 1.44 -10.62 3.62
CA PRO A 59 0.00 -10.87 3.77
C PRO A 59 -0.45 -12.22 3.18
N ASP A 60 0.16 -12.63 2.07
CA ASP A 60 -0.26 -13.83 1.31
C ASP A 60 0.64 -15.04 1.59
N ARG A 61 1.30 -15.09 2.75
CA ARG A 61 2.29 -16.13 3.09
C ARG A 61 1.78 -17.54 2.87
N ALA A 62 0.58 -17.83 3.39
CA ALA A 62 0.02 -19.17 3.37
C ALA A 62 -0.26 -19.64 1.94
N GLU A 63 -0.91 -18.80 1.14
CA GLU A 63 -1.20 -19.06 -0.27
C GLU A 63 0.09 -19.21 -1.08
N ARG A 64 1.06 -18.31 -0.91
CA ARG A 64 2.36 -18.38 -1.58
C ARG A 64 3.09 -19.69 -1.27
N LEU A 65 3.07 -20.16 -0.02
CA LEU A 65 3.70 -21.43 0.37
C LEU A 65 2.96 -22.65 -0.17
N TYR A 66 1.65 -22.56 -0.33
CA TYR A 66 0.85 -23.63 -0.93
C TYR A 66 1.26 -23.86 -2.39
N TRP A 67 1.29 -22.79 -3.20
CA TRP A 67 1.67 -22.88 -4.62
C TRP A 67 3.14 -23.24 -4.87
N GLN A 68 4.05 -23.00 -3.91
CA GLN A 68 5.46 -23.40 -4.01
C GLN A 68 5.70 -24.89 -3.76
N ARG A 69 4.71 -25.60 -3.20
CA ARG A 69 4.81 -27.02 -2.84
C ARG A 69 4.23 -27.97 -3.90
N GLY A 70 3.50 -27.44 -4.88
CA GLY A 70 3.00 -28.18 -6.05
C GLY A 70 3.94 -28.02 -7.23
#